data_AF-A0AAU2R5D6-F1
#
_entry.id   AF-A0AAU2R5D6-F1
#
_cell.length_a   1.000
_cell.length_b   1.000
_cell.length_c   1.000
_cell.angle_alpha   90.00
_cell.angle_beta   90.00
_cell.angle_gamma   90.00
#
_symmetry.space_group_name_H-M   'P 1'
#
loop_
_entity.id
_entity.type
_entity.pdbx_description
1 polymer ?
#
loop_
_entity_poly.entity_id
_entity_poly.type
_entity_poly.pdbx_seq_one_letter_code
_entity_poly.pdbx_strand_id
1 'polypeptide(L)'
;MAAGHSVDVAGWQHVLDEVLAGFAGRFVRVETRRAAAGFVTGLLADLEVKTSWQLAEYAGHARPDAMQRLLYRAVWDADTVRDDVRALVVQSLGDPDGVLVPDDTGDVKKGTHTVGVQRQYTRTAGRIENAQVAVFMTYAGRRGHTLIDRRLYLPVSWSGDPGRMRTAGVPEQIGFAKRWELAADMITAAVDAQVPARWVAADEAYGNSGTFRSRLRDLRLGYVLAVSCDHHAAVRHRRCGTLHLHAPPPKPACRTSLGHQRPPLRPHPHSQPCAQPIDHRRHGPWDQKHALRSPGD
;
A
#
# COMPACT_ATOMS: atom_id res chain seq x y z
N MET A 1 21.04 -27.94 7.58
CA MET A 1 20.79 -27.77 6.14
C MET A 1 19.55 -26.91 5.99
N ALA A 2 19.71 -25.65 5.57
CA ALA A 2 18.57 -24.83 5.19
C ALA A 2 18.06 -25.37 3.86
N ALA A 3 16.92 -26.05 3.87
CA ALA A 3 16.22 -26.37 2.63
C ALA A 3 15.80 -25.03 2.02
N GLY A 4 16.57 -24.55 1.03
CA GLY A 4 16.09 -23.49 0.17
C GLY A 4 14.79 -23.99 -0.46
N HIS A 5 13.70 -23.27 -0.25
CA HIS A 5 12.46 -23.56 -0.96
C HIS A 5 12.73 -23.38 -2.45
N SER A 6 13.06 -24.47 -3.15
CA SER A 6 13.12 -24.46 -4.60
C SER A 6 11.69 -24.26 -5.07
N VAL A 7 11.40 -23.05 -5.52
CA VAL A 7 10.15 -22.77 -6.22
C VAL A 7 10.23 -23.52 -7.55
N ASP A 8 9.46 -24.59 -7.69
CA ASP A 8 9.24 -25.23 -8.97
C ASP A 8 8.68 -24.18 -9.93
N VAL A 9 9.36 -23.95 -11.06
CA VAL A 9 9.00 -22.91 -12.03
C VAL A 9 7.60 -23.15 -12.58
N ALA A 10 7.23 -24.42 -12.82
CA ALA A 10 5.89 -24.77 -13.25
C ALA A 10 4.86 -24.56 -12.12
N GLY A 11 5.21 -24.97 -10.90
CA GLY A 11 4.41 -24.77 -9.71
C GLY A 11 4.10 -23.30 -9.40
N TRP A 12 5.07 -22.39 -9.56
CA TRP A 12 4.84 -20.96 -9.31
C TRP A 12 3.86 -20.33 -10.28
N GLN A 13 4.00 -20.64 -11.57
CA GLN A 13 3.10 -20.12 -12.59
C GLN A 13 1.66 -20.55 -12.28
N HIS A 14 1.47 -21.81 -11.91
CA HIS A 14 0.17 -22.34 -11.52
C HIS A 14 -0.42 -21.63 -10.29
N VAL A 15 0.38 -21.46 -9.24
CA VAL A 15 -0.04 -20.73 -8.02
C VAL A 15 -0.40 -19.28 -8.34
N LEU A 16 0.39 -18.60 -9.18
CA LEU A 16 0.10 -17.24 -9.60
C LEU A 16 -1.21 -17.18 -10.39
N ASP A 17 -1.42 -18.12 -11.32
CA ASP A 17 -2.64 -18.19 -12.12
C ASP A 17 -3.89 -18.43 -11.23
N GLU A 18 -3.79 -19.27 -10.20
CA GLU A 18 -4.87 -19.46 -9.22
C GLU A 18 -5.19 -18.17 -8.45
N VAL A 19 -4.14 -17.46 -7.98
CA VAL A 19 -4.31 -16.18 -7.29
C VAL A 19 -4.96 -15.13 -8.20
N LEU A 20 -4.48 -15.02 -9.44
CA LEU A 20 -5.04 -14.10 -10.45
C LEU A 20 -6.48 -14.45 -10.80
N ALA A 21 -6.80 -15.75 -10.92
CA ALA A 21 -8.15 -16.22 -11.16
C ALA A 21 -9.12 -15.83 -10.03
N GLY A 22 -8.65 -15.82 -8.79
CA GLY A 22 -9.44 -15.45 -7.60
C GLY A 22 -10.08 -14.06 -7.67
N PHE A 23 -9.45 -13.10 -8.36
CA PHE A 23 -9.99 -11.74 -8.53
C PHE A 23 -10.19 -11.34 -10.00
N ALA A 24 -9.99 -12.25 -10.95
CA ALA A 24 -10.15 -12.00 -12.38
C ALA A 24 -11.55 -11.50 -12.76
N GLY A 25 -12.57 -11.91 -12.00
CA GLY A 25 -13.97 -11.50 -12.16
C GLY A 25 -14.20 -10.00 -11.89
N ARG A 26 -13.29 -9.32 -11.20
CA ARG A 26 -13.36 -7.86 -10.95
C ARG A 26 -13.02 -7.03 -12.19
N PHE A 27 -12.48 -7.66 -13.22
CA PHE A 27 -12.22 -7.05 -14.52
C PHE A 27 -13.26 -7.51 -15.54
N VAL A 28 -14.15 -6.59 -15.93
CA VAL A 28 -15.22 -6.86 -16.90
C VAL A 28 -14.66 -7.17 -18.29
N ARG A 29 -13.64 -6.43 -18.72
CA ARG A 29 -13.02 -6.59 -20.04
C ARG A 29 -11.83 -7.55 -20.00
N VAL A 30 -11.76 -8.44 -20.98
CA VAL A 30 -10.68 -9.44 -21.09
C VAL A 30 -9.31 -8.76 -21.27
N GLU A 31 -9.25 -7.63 -21.97
CA GLU A 31 -8.02 -6.88 -22.18
C GLU A 31 -7.49 -6.31 -20.86
N THR A 32 -8.38 -5.76 -20.02
CA THR A 32 -8.01 -5.25 -18.69
C THR A 32 -7.56 -6.38 -17.76
N ARG A 33 -8.25 -7.53 -17.80
CA ARG A 33 -7.86 -8.72 -17.04
C ARG A 33 -6.46 -9.21 -17.42
N ARG A 34 -6.18 -9.33 -18.72
CA ARG A 34 -4.85 -9.73 -19.23
C ARG A 34 -3.78 -8.71 -18.85
N ALA A 35 -4.08 -7.41 -18.95
CA ALA A 35 -3.16 -6.36 -18.53
C ALA A 35 -2.88 -6.44 -17.02
N ALA A 36 -3.88 -6.71 -16.17
CA ALA A 36 -3.69 -6.88 -14.73
C ALA A 36 -2.81 -8.09 -14.40
N ALA A 37 -3.05 -9.23 -15.06
CA ALA A 37 -2.20 -10.42 -14.93
C ALA A 37 -0.74 -10.13 -15.33
N GLY A 38 -0.52 -9.51 -16.48
CA GLY A 38 0.82 -9.12 -16.95
C GLY A 38 1.48 -8.10 -16.01
N PHE A 39 0.72 -7.15 -15.47
CA PHE A 39 1.21 -6.16 -14.52
C PHE A 39 1.70 -6.81 -13.22
N VAL A 40 0.90 -7.69 -12.60
CA VAL A 40 1.29 -8.40 -11.38
C VAL A 40 2.49 -9.31 -11.64
N THR A 41 2.49 -10.05 -12.76
CA THR A 41 3.62 -10.91 -13.14
C THR A 41 4.90 -10.10 -13.29
N GLY A 42 4.85 -8.95 -13.97
CA GLY A 42 5.99 -8.06 -14.12
C GLY A 42 6.45 -7.41 -12.80
N LEU A 43 5.54 -7.17 -11.84
CA LEU A 43 5.91 -6.70 -10.50
C LEU A 43 6.68 -7.76 -9.70
N LEU A 44 6.40 -9.04 -9.94
CA LEU A 44 7.08 -10.17 -9.30
C LEU A 44 8.37 -10.58 -10.03
N ALA A 45 8.52 -10.18 -11.29
CA ALA A 45 9.70 -10.45 -12.09
C ALA A 45 10.94 -9.67 -11.61
N ASP A 46 12.11 -10.20 -11.96
CA ASP A 46 13.42 -9.59 -11.70
C ASP A 46 13.72 -8.47 -12.71
N LEU A 47 12.88 -7.44 -12.71
CA LEU A 47 13.05 -6.23 -13.51
C LEU A 47 13.75 -5.16 -12.67
N GLU A 48 14.84 -4.60 -13.19
CA GLU A 48 15.62 -3.54 -12.53
C GLU A 48 14.75 -2.31 -12.21
N VAL A 49 13.84 -1.96 -13.13
CA VAL A 49 12.90 -0.86 -12.95
C VAL A 49 11.50 -1.31 -13.40
N LYS A 50 10.49 -0.89 -12.64
CA LYS A 50 9.08 -1.31 -12.81
C LYS A 50 8.21 -0.14 -13.27
N THR A 51 8.60 0.48 -14.40
CA THR A 51 7.75 1.49 -15.06
C THR A 51 6.64 0.84 -15.88
N SER A 52 5.57 1.57 -16.21
CA SER A 52 4.54 1.09 -17.14
C SER A 52 5.11 0.65 -18.49
N TRP A 53 6.26 1.19 -18.92
CA TRP A 53 6.94 0.79 -20.14
C TRP A 53 7.57 -0.60 -19.99
N GLN A 54 8.42 -0.77 -18.99
CA GLN A 54 9.11 -2.04 -18.75
C GLN A 54 8.16 -3.17 -18.42
N LEU A 55 7.10 -2.89 -17.65
CA LEU A 55 6.06 -3.88 -17.37
C LEU A 55 5.28 -4.26 -18.63
N ALA A 56 5.04 -3.31 -19.54
CA ALA A 56 4.39 -3.58 -20.81
C ALA A 56 5.25 -4.44 -21.74
N GLU A 57 6.54 -4.09 -21.88
CA GLU A 57 7.50 -4.87 -22.67
C GLU A 57 7.63 -6.30 -22.14
N TYR A 58 7.76 -6.46 -20.82
CA TYR A 58 7.82 -7.76 -20.18
C TYR A 58 6.56 -8.59 -20.44
N ALA A 59 5.39 -7.95 -20.44
CA ALA A 59 4.12 -8.59 -20.78
C ALA A 59 3.88 -8.78 -22.30
N GLY A 60 4.87 -8.49 -23.16
CA GLY A 60 4.79 -8.69 -24.60
C GLY A 60 4.04 -7.60 -25.37
N HIS A 61 3.80 -6.43 -24.77
CA HIS A 61 3.18 -5.29 -25.44
C HIS A 61 4.23 -4.40 -26.10
N ALA A 62 3.96 -3.94 -27.32
CA ALA A 62 4.83 -3.01 -28.05
C ALA A 62 4.81 -1.57 -27.49
N ARG A 63 3.88 -1.25 -26.58
CA ARG A 63 3.64 0.11 -26.07
C ARG A 63 3.13 0.08 -24.62
N PRO A 64 3.37 1.14 -23.81
CA PRO A 64 2.98 1.20 -22.40
C PRO A 64 1.47 1.34 -22.19
N ASP A 65 0.70 1.58 -23.26
CA ASP A 65 -0.71 1.90 -23.24
C ASP A 65 -1.57 0.91 -22.43
N ALA A 66 -1.26 -0.39 -22.47
CA ALA A 66 -2.00 -1.41 -21.72
C ALA A 66 -1.88 -1.19 -20.20
N MET A 67 -0.66 -0.99 -19.71
CA MET A 67 -0.36 -0.76 -18.29
C MET A 67 -0.87 0.61 -17.83
N GLN A 68 -0.73 1.65 -18.66
CA GLN A 68 -1.27 2.98 -18.35
C GLN A 68 -2.80 2.99 -18.31
N ARG A 69 -3.47 2.30 -19.24
CA ARG A 69 -4.94 2.18 -19.22
C ARG A 69 -5.42 1.45 -17.98
N LEU A 70 -4.75 0.37 -17.58
CA LEU A 70 -5.08 -0.36 -16.35
C LEU A 70 -5.07 0.56 -15.12
N LEU A 71 -4.05 1.42 -15.00
CA LEU A 71 -3.86 2.27 -13.82
C LEU A 71 -4.72 3.54 -13.81
N TYR A 72 -4.97 4.15 -14.98
CA TYR A 72 -5.57 5.50 -15.04
C TYR A 72 -6.93 5.58 -15.73
N ARG A 73 -7.37 4.54 -16.44
CA ARG A 73 -8.61 4.61 -17.26
C ARG A 73 -9.56 3.42 -17.07
N ALA A 74 -9.04 2.25 -16.74
CA ALA A 74 -9.86 1.07 -16.56
C ALA A 74 -10.75 1.24 -15.34
N VAL A 75 -12.01 0.83 -15.46
CA VAL A 75 -12.96 0.80 -14.35
C VAL A 75 -12.85 -0.56 -13.68
N TRP A 76 -12.26 -0.58 -12.50
CA TRP A 76 -12.20 -1.72 -11.59
C TRP A 76 -12.14 -1.20 -10.17
N ASP A 77 -12.69 -1.97 -9.23
CA ASP A 77 -12.75 -1.59 -7.83
C ASP A 77 -11.59 -2.24 -7.07
N ALA A 78 -10.65 -1.39 -6.66
CA ALA A 78 -9.47 -1.79 -5.92
C ALA A 78 -9.75 -2.41 -4.55
N ASP A 79 -10.82 -1.98 -3.88
CA ASP A 79 -11.20 -2.49 -2.56
C ASP A 79 -11.82 -3.88 -2.68
N THR A 80 -12.60 -4.13 -3.72
CA THR A 80 -13.14 -5.47 -4.00
C THR A 80 -12.06 -6.48 -4.40
N VAL A 81 -11.04 -6.06 -5.18
CA VAL A 81 -9.87 -6.91 -5.45
C VAL A 81 -9.09 -7.19 -4.17
N ARG A 82 -8.95 -6.20 -3.28
CA ARG A 82 -8.35 -6.40 -1.95
C ARG A 82 -9.16 -7.40 -1.13
N ASP A 83 -10.48 -7.36 -1.19
CA ASP A 83 -11.34 -8.30 -0.45
C ASP A 83 -11.15 -9.74 -0.94
N ASP A 84 -11.04 -9.95 -2.25
CA ASP A 84 -10.74 -11.27 -2.85
C ASP A 84 -9.34 -11.75 -2.43
N VAL A 85 -8.33 -10.88 -2.47
CA VAL A 85 -6.97 -11.20 -2.01
C VAL A 85 -6.97 -11.55 -0.52
N ARG A 86 -7.68 -10.79 0.32
CA ARG A 86 -7.83 -11.09 1.74
C ARG A 86 -8.47 -12.47 1.96
N ALA A 87 -9.50 -12.83 1.21
CA ALA A 87 -10.13 -14.14 1.30
C ALA A 87 -9.16 -15.28 0.96
N LEU A 88 -8.36 -15.11 -0.12
CA LEU A 88 -7.29 -16.06 -0.49
C LEU A 88 -6.24 -16.21 0.62
N VAL A 89 -5.85 -15.10 1.23
CA VAL A 89 -4.90 -15.10 2.36
C VAL A 89 -5.49 -15.81 3.56
N VAL A 90 -6.75 -15.59 3.92
CA VAL A 90 -7.42 -16.29 5.03
C VAL A 90 -7.53 -17.78 4.75
N GLN A 91 -7.87 -18.18 3.53
CA GLN A 91 -7.92 -19.59 3.15
C GLN A 91 -6.55 -20.28 3.27
N SER A 92 -5.48 -19.56 2.92
CA SER A 92 -4.13 -20.12 2.84
C SER A 92 -3.34 -20.02 4.15
N LEU A 93 -3.51 -18.94 4.90
CA LEU A 93 -2.71 -18.59 6.08
C LEU A 93 -3.54 -18.45 7.36
N GLY A 94 -4.87 -18.60 7.28
CA GLY A 94 -5.80 -18.46 8.40
C GLY A 94 -5.37 -19.26 9.63
N ASP A 95 -5.40 -18.60 10.79
CA ASP A 95 -4.92 -19.13 12.06
C ASP A 95 -5.82 -18.57 13.17
N PRO A 96 -6.40 -19.41 14.05
CA PRO A 96 -7.20 -18.94 15.18
C PRO A 96 -6.45 -17.95 16.09
N ASP A 97 -5.11 -18.03 16.14
CA ASP A 97 -4.25 -17.13 16.90
C ASP A 97 -3.62 -16.02 16.02
N GLY A 98 -4.18 -15.76 14.83
CA GLY A 98 -3.67 -14.78 13.87
C GLY A 98 -3.48 -13.38 14.45
N VAL A 99 -2.50 -12.66 13.92
CA VAL A 99 -2.09 -11.32 14.35
C VAL A 99 -2.32 -10.32 13.22
N LEU A 100 -3.04 -9.24 13.52
CA LEU A 100 -3.15 -8.06 12.65
C LEU A 100 -2.06 -7.06 13.02
N VAL A 101 -1.27 -6.64 12.03
CA VAL A 101 -0.11 -5.75 12.23
C VAL A 101 -0.25 -4.53 11.32
N PRO A 102 -0.89 -3.45 11.79
CA PRO A 102 -0.90 -2.18 11.08
C PRO A 102 0.47 -1.50 11.15
N ASP A 103 0.94 -0.99 10.02
CA ASP A 103 2.13 -0.14 9.95
C ASP A 103 1.97 0.90 8.84
N ASP A 104 2.52 2.10 9.03
CA ASP A 104 2.54 3.12 7.99
C ASP A 104 3.91 3.22 7.32
N THR A 105 3.90 3.27 5.99
CA THR A 105 5.11 3.45 5.18
C THR A 105 4.98 4.69 4.31
N GLY A 106 6.10 5.41 4.21
CA GLY A 106 6.19 6.61 3.40
C GLY A 106 7.03 6.38 2.15
N ASP A 107 6.51 6.80 1.00
CA ASP A 107 7.21 6.82 -0.27
C ASP A 107 7.60 8.27 -0.62
N VAL A 108 8.89 8.50 -0.83
CA VAL A 108 9.43 9.84 -1.11
C VAL A 108 9.07 10.25 -2.53
N LYS A 109 8.46 11.42 -2.68
CA LYS A 109 7.98 11.93 -3.96
C LYS A 109 8.60 13.29 -4.28
N LYS A 110 8.66 13.61 -5.56
CA LYS A 110 8.94 14.96 -6.06
C LYS A 110 7.66 15.57 -6.64
N GLY A 111 7.51 16.90 -6.49
CA GLY A 111 6.32 17.63 -6.92
C GLY A 111 5.14 17.55 -5.95
N THR A 112 4.00 18.09 -6.38
CA THR A 112 2.81 18.36 -5.55
C THR A 112 1.54 17.64 -6.01
N HIS A 113 1.61 16.89 -7.12
CA HIS A 113 0.43 16.29 -7.78
C HIS A 113 0.09 14.88 -7.26
N THR A 114 1.02 14.17 -6.61
CA THR A 114 0.74 12.86 -6.04
C THR A 114 -0.22 12.97 -4.86
N VAL A 115 -1.33 12.23 -4.89
CA VAL A 115 -2.38 12.28 -3.85
C VAL A 115 -1.80 12.07 -2.46
N GLY A 116 -2.12 12.97 -1.53
CA GLY A 116 -1.67 12.90 -0.14
C GLY A 116 -0.20 13.26 0.09
N VAL A 117 0.53 13.70 -0.95
CA VAL A 117 1.93 14.11 -0.80
C VAL A 117 2.04 15.43 -0.04
N GLN A 118 2.90 15.45 0.98
CA GLN A 118 3.29 16.67 1.68
C GLN A 118 4.66 16.49 2.34
N ARG A 119 5.24 17.59 2.86
CA ARG A 119 6.37 17.51 3.77
C ARG A 119 5.92 16.91 5.10
N GLN A 120 6.33 15.69 5.38
CA GLN A 120 6.01 14.98 6.61
C GLN A 120 7.13 14.03 6.99
N TYR A 121 7.20 13.66 8.26
CA TYR A 121 8.13 12.63 8.69
C TYR A 121 7.77 11.30 8.02
N THR A 122 8.75 10.68 7.37
CA THR A 122 8.66 9.32 6.84
C THR A 122 9.74 8.47 7.48
N ARG A 123 9.34 7.35 8.07
CA ARG A 123 10.27 6.40 8.70
C ARG A 123 11.29 5.88 7.69
N THR A 124 10.87 5.65 6.45
CA THR A 124 11.72 5.18 5.35
C THR A 124 12.91 6.11 5.08
N ALA A 125 12.73 7.43 5.18
CA ALA A 125 13.82 8.40 4.99
C ALA A 125 14.49 8.85 6.30
N GLY A 126 13.91 8.50 7.46
CA GLY A 126 14.39 8.91 8.78
C GLY A 126 14.30 10.42 9.04
N ARG A 127 13.59 11.18 8.21
CA ARG A 127 13.51 12.65 8.28
C ARG A 127 12.22 13.18 7.64
N ILE A 128 12.00 14.48 7.78
CA ILE A 128 10.91 15.18 7.09
C ILE A 128 11.27 15.34 5.61
N GLU A 129 10.50 14.69 4.74
CA GLU A 129 10.62 14.79 3.30
C GLU A 129 9.24 14.99 2.68
N ASN A 130 9.23 15.39 1.41
CA ASN A 130 8.01 15.34 0.63
C ASN A 130 7.67 13.87 0.34
N ALA A 131 6.65 13.34 0.99
CA ALA A 131 6.31 11.92 0.94
C ALA A 131 4.80 11.71 0.90
N GLN A 132 4.41 10.63 0.21
CA GLN A 132 3.09 10.02 0.29
C GLN A 132 3.14 8.93 1.35
N VAL A 133 2.15 8.85 2.24
CA VAL A 133 2.11 7.85 3.31
C VAL A 133 0.87 7.00 3.14
N ALA A 134 1.02 5.68 3.32
CA ALA A 134 -0.10 4.75 3.37
C ALA A 134 0.05 3.84 4.59
N VAL A 135 -1.09 3.52 5.21
CA VAL A 135 -1.21 2.51 6.27
C VAL A 135 -1.48 1.18 5.60
N PHE A 136 -0.71 0.17 5.95
CA PHE A 136 -0.84 -1.20 5.47
C PHE A 136 -1.21 -2.12 6.63
N MET A 137 -2.03 -3.13 6.36
CA MET A 137 -2.35 -4.18 7.33
C MET A 137 -1.67 -5.47 6.90
N THR A 138 -0.70 -5.91 7.69
CA THR A 138 -0.14 -7.26 7.56
C THR A 138 -0.95 -8.22 8.41
N TYR A 139 -1.29 -9.38 7.84
CA TYR A 139 -1.79 -10.53 8.57
C TYR A 139 -0.62 -11.50 8.80
N ALA A 140 -0.46 -12.00 10.03
CA ALA A 140 0.55 -12.99 10.37
C ALA A 140 -0.07 -14.18 11.12
N GLY A 141 0.28 -15.39 10.70
CA GLY A 141 -0.08 -16.65 11.36
C GLY A 141 1.07 -17.64 11.29
N ARG A 142 0.88 -18.85 11.83
CA ARG A 142 1.95 -19.88 11.87
C ARG A 142 2.46 -20.30 10.49
N ARG A 143 1.63 -20.14 9.45
CA ARG A 143 1.93 -20.54 8.06
C ARG A 143 2.63 -19.46 7.25
N GLY A 144 2.76 -18.23 7.78
CA GLY A 144 3.37 -17.11 7.08
C GLY A 144 2.68 -15.78 7.37
N HIS A 145 3.06 -14.76 6.61
CA HIS A 145 2.51 -13.41 6.75
C HIS A 145 2.44 -12.72 5.39
N THR A 146 1.46 -11.83 5.22
CA THR A 146 1.32 -11.00 4.01
C THR A 146 0.35 -9.86 4.24
N LEU A 147 0.24 -8.93 3.28
CA LEU A 147 -0.67 -7.79 3.33
C LEU A 147 -2.11 -8.21 3.00
N ILE A 148 -3.07 -7.70 3.77
CA ILE A 148 -4.51 -7.95 3.57
C ILE A 148 -5.34 -6.68 3.36
N ASP A 149 -4.78 -5.50 3.64
CA ASP A 149 -5.46 -4.23 3.46
C ASP A 149 -4.45 -3.08 3.31
N ARG A 150 -4.88 -1.97 2.69
CA ARG A 150 -4.12 -0.73 2.52
C ARG A 150 -5.04 0.48 2.51
N ARG A 151 -4.61 1.58 3.15
CA ARG A 151 -5.30 2.88 3.10
C ARG A 151 -4.33 4.02 2.92
N LEU A 152 -4.62 4.90 1.97
CA LEU A 152 -3.82 6.11 1.76
C LEU A 152 -4.11 7.12 2.87
N TYR A 153 -3.07 7.68 3.49
CA TYR A 153 -3.22 8.77 4.45
C TYR A 153 -3.36 10.10 3.71
N LEU A 154 -4.54 10.72 3.83
CA LEU A 154 -4.81 12.05 3.27
C LEU A 154 -4.65 13.12 4.36
N PRO A 155 -3.61 13.97 4.31
CA PRO A 155 -3.38 14.98 5.34
C PRO A 155 -4.34 16.16 5.21
N VAL A 156 -4.45 16.96 6.29
CA VAL A 156 -5.31 18.17 6.35
C VAL A 156 -5.03 19.15 5.20
N SER A 157 -3.76 19.28 4.79
CA SER A 157 -3.33 20.12 3.67
C SER A 157 -3.90 19.70 2.32
N TRP A 158 -4.40 18.46 2.21
CA TRP A 158 -5.11 17.94 1.05
C TRP A 158 -6.62 17.95 1.26
N SER A 159 -7.10 17.42 2.39
CA SER A 159 -8.53 17.32 2.66
C SER A 159 -9.21 18.69 2.79
N GLY A 160 -8.45 19.74 3.10
CA GLY A 160 -8.92 21.13 3.12
C GLY A 160 -8.98 21.82 1.76
N ASP A 161 -8.59 21.14 0.66
CA ASP A 161 -8.61 21.68 -0.70
C ASP A 161 -9.45 20.77 -1.63
N PRO A 162 -10.78 20.98 -1.69
CA PRO A 162 -11.67 20.20 -2.55
C PRO A 162 -11.33 20.31 -4.04
N GLY A 163 -10.76 21.43 -4.48
CA GLY A 163 -10.36 21.63 -5.88
C GLY A 163 -9.20 20.72 -6.27
N ARG A 164 -8.19 20.64 -5.40
CA ARG A 164 -7.07 19.72 -5.54
C ARG A 164 -7.51 18.26 -5.45
N MET A 165 -8.40 17.92 -4.52
CA MET A 165 -8.97 16.58 -4.38
C MET A 165 -9.69 16.13 -5.66
N ARG A 166 -10.58 16.97 -6.21
CA ARG A 166 -11.28 16.68 -7.47
C ARG A 166 -10.32 16.50 -8.65
N THR A 167 -9.32 17.38 -8.78
CA THR A 167 -8.29 17.28 -9.83
C THR A 167 -7.52 15.98 -9.76
N ALA A 168 -7.26 15.49 -8.55
CA ALA A 168 -6.57 14.24 -8.28
C ALA A 168 -7.47 12.98 -8.33
N GLY A 169 -8.78 13.14 -8.51
CA GLY A 169 -9.75 12.04 -8.51
C GLY A 169 -10.00 11.43 -7.13
N VAL A 170 -9.79 12.19 -6.04
CA VAL A 170 -10.12 11.74 -4.68
C VAL A 170 -11.64 11.75 -4.51
N PRO A 171 -12.27 10.63 -4.08
CA PRO A 171 -13.71 10.59 -3.84
C PRO A 171 -14.14 11.60 -2.76
N GLU A 172 -15.31 12.23 -2.94
CA GLU A 172 -15.78 13.34 -2.08
C GLU A 172 -15.99 12.94 -0.61
N GLN A 173 -16.28 11.67 -0.35
CA GLN A 173 -16.45 11.13 0.99
C GLN A 173 -15.13 10.96 1.77
N ILE A 174 -13.98 11.07 1.10
CA ILE A 174 -12.67 10.89 1.74
C ILE A 174 -12.23 12.19 2.40
N GLY A 175 -12.35 12.23 3.72
CA GLY A 175 -11.84 13.31 4.57
C GLY A 175 -10.47 13.01 5.19
N PHE A 176 -10.03 13.93 6.06
CA PHE A 176 -8.89 13.68 6.93
C PHE A 176 -9.23 12.59 7.95
N ALA A 177 -8.29 11.65 8.13
CA ALA A 177 -8.29 10.69 9.22
C ALA A 177 -6.87 10.52 9.74
N LYS A 178 -6.71 10.40 11.05
CA LYS A 178 -5.43 10.05 11.67
C LYS A 178 -5.03 8.64 11.25
N ARG A 179 -3.73 8.36 11.22
CA ARG A 179 -3.22 7.03 10.81
C ARG A 179 -3.75 5.89 11.69
N TRP A 180 -3.89 6.12 13.00
CA TRP A 180 -4.49 5.14 13.90
C TRP A 180 -5.99 4.95 13.66
N GLU A 181 -6.71 5.97 13.16
CA GLU A 181 -8.13 5.85 12.79
C GLU A 181 -8.25 4.95 11.55
N LEU A 182 -7.40 5.19 10.54
CA LEU A 182 -7.31 4.31 9.37
C LEU A 182 -7.01 2.86 9.78
N ALA A 183 -6.04 2.63 10.67
CA ALA A 183 -5.72 1.30 11.17
C ALA A 183 -6.90 0.67 11.93
N ALA A 184 -7.59 1.43 12.79
CA ALA A 184 -8.74 0.93 13.54
C ALA A 184 -9.88 0.51 12.60
N ASP A 185 -10.13 1.27 11.55
CA ASP A 185 -11.14 0.93 10.54
C ASP A 185 -10.73 -0.30 9.72
N MET A 186 -9.44 -0.47 9.39
CA MET A 186 -8.93 -1.67 8.72
C MET A 186 -9.10 -2.91 9.61
N ILE A 187 -8.84 -2.78 10.92
CA ILE A 187 -9.06 -3.86 11.90
C ILE A 187 -10.55 -4.19 12.01
N THR A 188 -11.41 -3.17 12.08
CA THR A 188 -12.86 -3.34 12.13
C THR A 188 -13.35 -4.09 10.89
N ALA A 189 -12.92 -3.67 9.70
CA ALA A 189 -13.27 -4.33 8.44
C ALA A 189 -12.75 -5.79 8.37
N ALA A 190 -11.60 -6.10 8.98
CA ALA A 190 -11.09 -7.47 9.06
C ALA A 190 -11.94 -8.33 10.00
N VAL A 191 -12.35 -7.79 11.16
CA VAL A 191 -13.24 -8.46 12.12
C VAL A 191 -14.62 -8.71 11.49
N ASP A 192 -15.19 -7.71 10.82
CA ASP A 192 -16.49 -7.81 10.15
C ASP A 192 -16.46 -8.85 9.01
N ALA A 193 -15.33 -8.93 8.30
CA ALA A 193 -15.07 -9.95 7.29
C ALA A 193 -14.69 -11.33 7.87
N GLN A 194 -14.76 -11.50 9.19
CA GLN A 194 -14.46 -12.74 9.91
C GLN A 194 -13.06 -13.29 9.63
N VAL A 195 -12.07 -12.39 9.43
CA VAL A 195 -10.65 -12.79 9.38
C VAL A 195 -10.29 -13.42 10.73
N PRO A 196 -9.76 -14.65 10.77
CA PRO A 196 -9.39 -15.30 12.01
C PRO A 196 -8.17 -14.60 12.61
N ALA A 197 -8.41 -13.72 13.59
CA ALA A 197 -7.36 -13.02 14.29
C ALA A 197 -7.77 -12.79 15.75
N ARG A 198 -6.83 -13.02 16.66
CA ARG A 198 -7.03 -12.84 18.11
C ARG A 198 -6.18 -11.70 18.67
N TRP A 199 -5.15 -11.30 17.95
CA TRP A 199 -4.16 -10.34 18.41
C TRP A 199 -3.95 -9.20 17.43
N VAL A 200 -3.58 -8.04 17.98
CA VAL A 200 -3.05 -6.91 17.22
C VAL A 200 -1.67 -6.57 17.75
N ALA A 201 -0.71 -6.38 16.85
CA ALA A 201 0.61 -5.87 17.20
C ALA A 201 0.92 -4.59 16.42
N ALA A 202 1.44 -3.56 17.08
CA ALA A 202 1.82 -2.32 16.41
C ALA A 202 2.87 -1.56 17.20
N ASP A 203 3.53 -0.61 16.53
CA ASP A 203 4.56 0.22 17.13
C ASP A 203 4.00 1.34 18.03
N GLU A 204 4.90 2.19 18.54
CA GLU A 204 4.59 3.29 19.44
C GLU A 204 3.68 4.37 18.84
N ALA A 205 3.67 4.55 17.52
CA ALA A 205 2.83 5.55 16.86
C ALA A 205 1.34 5.21 17.04
N TYR A 206 1.02 3.92 17.08
CA TYR A 206 -0.32 3.42 17.39
C TYR A 206 -0.51 3.21 18.88
N GLY A 207 0.48 2.61 19.54
CA GLY A 207 0.36 2.19 20.93
C GLY A 207 0.24 3.33 21.93
N ASN A 208 0.76 4.53 21.63
CA ASN A 208 0.55 5.72 22.47
C ASN A 208 -0.90 6.21 22.48
N SER A 209 -1.70 5.90 21.45
CA SER A 209 -3.10 6.31 21.34
C SER A 209 -4.01 5.51 22.27
N GLY A 210 -4.47 6.12 23.37
CA GLY A 210 -5.41 5.48 24.30
C GLY A 210 -6.76 5.12 23.66
N THR A 211 -7.21 5.91 22.68
CA THR A 211 -8.44 5.65 21.91
C THR A 211 -8.27 4.44 21.00
N PHE A 212 -7.12 4.29 20.33
CA PHE A 212 -6.81 3.10 19.55
C PHE A 212 -6.87 1.84 20.42
N ARG A 213 -6.20 1.87 21.60
CA ARG A 213 -6.27 0.75 22.56
C ARG A 213 -7.70 0.45 23.03
N SER A 214 -8.55 1.48 23.17
CA SER A 214 -9.95 1.29 23.54
C SER A 214 -10.73 0.59 22.44
N ARG A 215 -10.54 0.99 21.18
CA ARG A 215 -11.18 0.32 20.03
C ARG A 215 -10.83 -1.16 19.96
N LEU A 216 -9.57 -1.53 20.20
CA LEU A 216 -9.16 -2.94 20.22
C LEU A 216 -9.89 -3.74 21.32
N ARG A 217 -10.11 -3.14 22.50
CA ARG A 217 -10.90 -3.77 23.58
C ARG A 217 -12.37 -3.90 23.21
N ASP A 218 -12.95 -2.89 22.57
CA ASP A 218 -14.34 -2.92 22.12
C ASP A 218 -14.56 -4.05 21.10
N LEU A 219 -13.58 -4.26 20.20
CA LEU A 219 -13.53 -5.37 19.26
C LEU A 219 -13.12 -6.73 19.89
N ARG A 220 -12.87 -6.76 21.21
CA ARG A 220 -12.46 -7.95 21.98
C ARG A 220 -11.18 -8.62 21.48
N LEU A 221 -10.26 -7.84 20.92
CA LEU A 221 -8.95 -8.30 20.47
C LEU A 221 -7.90 -8.16 21.59
N GLY A 222 -7.04 -9.16 21.73
CA GLY A 222 -5.80 -9.02 22.49
C GLY A 222 -4.84 -8.08 21.74
N TYR A 223 -3.94 -7.40 22.46
CA TYR A 223 -2.94 -6.56 21.79
C TYR A 223 -1.60 -6.51 22.50
N VAL A 224 -0.55 -6.36 21.69
CA VAL A 224 0.82 -6.05 22.13
C VAL A 224 1.26 -4.81 21.37
N LEU A 225 1.27 -3.67 22.06
CA LEU A 225 1.59 -2.39 21.44
C LEU A 225 2.82 -1.80 22.11
N ALA A 226 3.79 -1.37 21.32
CA ALA A 226 4.88 -0.57 21.86
C ALA A 226 4.33 0.79 22.34
N VAL A 227 4.94 1.36 23.35
CA VAL A 227 4.63 2.71 23.85
C VAL A 227 5.93 3.46 24.04
N SER A 228 5.86 4.79 24.05
CA SER A 228 7.04 5.60 24.32
C SER A 228 7.56 5.37 25.75
N CYS A 229 8.84 5.61 25.99
CA CYS A 229 9.45 5.40 27.31
C CYS A 229 8.91 6.34 28.39
N ASP A 230 8.32 7.46 28.00
CA ASP A 230 7.63 8.45 28.83
C ASP A 230 6.12 8.20 28.93
N HIS A 231 5.63 7.07 28.43
CA HIS A 231 4.20 6.73 28.49
C HIS A 231 3.74 6.55 29.94
N HIS A 232 2.82 7.41 30.39
CA HIS A 232 2.21 7.29 31.71
C HIS A 232 1.14 6.20 31.73
N ALA A 233 1.43 5.10 32.42
CA ALA A 233 0.45 4.04 32.66
C ALA A 233 -0.20 4.19 34.05
N ALA A 234 -1.53 4.20 34.09
CA ALA A 234 -2.27 4.12 35.34
C ALA A 234 -2.21 2.69 35.88
N VAL A 235 -1.37 2.45 36.89
CA VAL A 235 -1.32 1.18 37.60
C VAL A 235 -2.46 1.18 38.63
N ARG A 236 -3.52 0.39 38.39
CA ARG A 236 -4.52 0.13 39.44
C ARG A 236 -3.84 -0.66 40.55
N HIS A 237 -3.49 0.02 41.64
CA HIS A 237 -2.88 -0.57 42.83
C HIS A 237 -3.90 -1.48 43.55
N ARG A 238 -4.12 -2.71 43.08
CA ARG A 238 -4.40 -3.81 44.02
C ARG A 238 -3.04 -4.21 44.55
N ARG A 239 -2.84 -4.22 45.89
CA ARG A 239 -1.56 -4.60 46.51
C ARG A 239 -1.03 -5.88 45.86
N CYS A 240 -0.03 -5.75 45.01
CA CYS A 240 0.74 -6.83 44.42
C CYS A 240 2.08 -6.22 44.05
N GLY A 241 3.16 -6.91 44.39
CA GLY A 241 4.53 -6.40 44.37
C GLY A 241 4.95 -5.82 43.02
N THR A 242 6.01 -5.01 43.10
CA THR A 242 6.71 -4.31 42.01
C THR A 242 6.60 -5.04 40.66
N LEU A 243 5.90 -4.44 39.70
CA LEU A 243 5.90 -4.90 38.32
C LEU A 243 7.25 -4.53 37.70
N HIS A 244 8.16 -5.48 37.58
CA HIS A 244 9.39 -5.28 36.81
C HIS A 244 9.02 -5.23 35.32
N LEU A 245 8.98 -4.02 34.75
CA LEU A 245 9.06 -3.85 33.31
C LEU A 245 10.38 -4.48 32.86
N HIS A 246 10.32 -5.64 32.20
CA HIS A 246 11.50 -6.18 31.55
C HIS A 246 11.94 -5.19 30.47
N ALA A 247 13.17 -4.68 30.62
CA ALA A 247 13.84 -3.96 29.56
C ALA A 247 13.80 -4.83 28.29
N PRO A 248 13.59 -4.25 27.11
CA PRO A 248 13.65 -5.01 25.87
C PRO A 248 15.01 -5.71 25.78
N PRO A 249 15.08 -6.97 25.30
CA PRO A 249 16.36 -7.62 25.07
C PRO A 249 17.21 -6.73 24.15
N PRO A 250 18.54 -6.67 24.34
CA PRO A 250 19.41 -5.93 23.44
C PRO A 250 19.14 -6.43 22.02
N LYS A 251 18.94 -5.50 21.09
CA LYS A 251 18.74 -5.82 19.67
C LYS A 251 19.84 -6.82 19.28
N PRO A 252 19.52 -8.02 18.77
CA PRO A 252 20.54 -8.83 18.15
C PRO A 252 21.13 -7.98 17.03
N ALA A 253 22.46 -7.87 17.00
CA ALA A 253 23.17 -7.28 15.88
C ALA A 253 22.97 -8.21 14.67
N CYS A 254 21.80 -8.14 14.06
CA CYS A 254 21.55 -8.73 12.77
C CYS A 254 22.23 -7.84 11.75
N ARG A 255 23.49 -8.18 11.47
CA ARG A 255 24.25 -7.62 10.37
C ARG A 255 23.68 -8.21 9.08
N THR A 256 22.51 -7.76 8.65
CA THR A 256 22.08 -7.93 7.26
C THR A 256 22.73 -6.85 6.43
N SER A 257 23.91 -7.19 5.91
CA SER A 257 24.53 -6.51 4.79
C SER A 257 23.63 -6.66 3.56
N LEU A 258 22.88 -5.61 3.22
CA LEU A 258 22.46 -5.32 1.84
C LEU A 258 22.36 -3.79 1.70
N GLY A 259 23.46 -3.12 2.07
CA GLY A 259 23.74 -1.79 1.57
C GLY A 259 24.27 -1.93 0.15
N HIS A 260 23.44 -1.74 -0.86
CA HIS A 260 23.92 -1.29 -2.16
C HIS A 260 24.42 0.16 -1.99
N GLN A 261 25.66 0.29 -1.53
CA GLN A 261 26.42 1.51 -1.73
C GLN A 261 26.69 1.61 -3.24
N ARG A 262 25.93 2.43 -3.95
CA ARG A 262 26.33 2.88 -5.29
C ARG A 262 27.64 3.66 -5.15
N PRO A 263 28.74 3.27 -5.83
CA PRO A 263 29.92 4.10 -5.89
C PRO A 263 29.61 5.41 -6.66
N PRO A 264 30.27 6.53 -6.33
CA PRO A 264 30.05 7.78 -7.05
C PRO A 264 30.50 7.64 -8.51
N LEU A 265 29.62 8.01 -9.43
CA LEU A 265 29.94 8.09 -10.86
C LEU A 265 31.06 9.12 -11.04
N ARG A 266 32.21 8.67 -11.58
CA ARG A 266 33.24 9.58 -12.11
C ARG A 266 32.70 10.24 -13.39
N PRO A 267 32.89 11.54 -13.60
CA PRO A 267 32.49 12.19 -14.84
C PRO A 267 33.46 11.81 -15.96
N HIS A 268 32.94 11.35 -17.09
CA HIS A 268 33.66 11.35 -18.36
C HIS A 268 33.07 12.41 -19.32
N PRO A 269 33.91 13.05 -20.15
CA PRO A 269 33.57 14.29 -20.82
C PRO A 269 32.95 14.03 -22.21
N HIS A 270 32.17 15.02 -22.66
CA HIS A 270 31.68 15.23 -24.03
C HIS A 270 30.59 14.27 -24.57
N SER A 271 29.35 14.74 -24.48
CA SER A 271 28.40 14.69 -25.60
C SER A 271 27.46 15.90 -25.50
N GLN A 272 27.36 16.66 -26.60
CA GLN A 272 26.63 17.92 -26.69
C GLN A 272 25.11 17.72 -26.53
N PRO A 273 24.39 18.68 -25.93
CA PRO A 273 22.93 18.63 -25.86
C PRO A 273 22.32 19.03 -27.21
N CYS A 274 21.62 18.10 -27.87
CA CYS A 274 20.70 18.42 -28.95
C CYS A 274 19.39 18.94 -28.33
N ALA A 275 19.35 20.25 -28.06
CA ALA A 275 18.12 20.95 -27.71
C ALA A 275 17.60 21.64 -28.98
N GLN A 276 16.48 21.13 -29.52
CA GLN A 276 15.61 21.95 -30.36
C GLN A 276 14.34 22.30 -29.56
N PRO A 277 13.88 23.56 -29.58
CA PRO A 277 12.70 23.98 -28.82
C PRO A 277 11.43 23.47 -29.51
N ILE A 278 10.54 22.85 -28.73
CA ILE A 278 9.15 22.61 -29.15
C ILE A 278 8.40 23.94 -29.02
N ASP A 279 8.01 24.51 -30.16
CA ASP A 279 7.20 25.72 -30.27
C ASP A 279 5.76 25.45 -29.80
N HIS A 280 5.38 26.07 -28.68
CA HIS A 280 4.01 26.13 -28.19
C HIS A 280 3.23 27.25 -28.87
N ARG A 281 2.94 27.13 -30.16
CA ARG A 281 1.88 27.90 -30.84
C ARG A 281 1.24 27.10 -31.97
N ARG A 282 0.14 26.42 -31.64
CA ARG A 282 -1.08 26.26 -32.46
C ARG A 282 -1.94 25.21 -31.78
N HIS A 283 -3.08 25.63 -31.23
CA HIS A 283 -4.42 25.10 -31.52
C HIS A 283 -5.39 25.71 -30.50
N GLY A 284 -6.30 26.53 -31.02
CA GLY A 284 -7.35 27.21 -30.28
C GLY A 284 -8.48 26.27 -29.80
N PRO A 285 -9.52 26.84 -29.18
CA PRO A 285 -10.45 26.13 -28.31
C PRO A 285 -11.50 25.37 -29.13
N TRP A 286 -11.91 24.21 -28.63
CA TRP A 286 -13.14 23.54 -29.07
C TRP A 286 -14.02 23.26 -27.88
N ASP A 287 -15.09 24.05 -27.84
CA ASP A 287 -16.27 23.85 -27.03
C ASP A 287 -17.47 23.70 -28.00
N GLN A 288 -18.49 22.98 -27.55
CA GLN A 288 -19.84 22.78 -28.13
C GLN A 288 -20.15 21.55 -29.01
N LYS A 289 -21.00 20.70 -28.41
CA LYS A 289 -22.33 20.20 -28.87
C LYS A 289 -22.45 19.56 -30.25
N HIS A 290 -23.03 18.35 -30.28
CA HIS A 290 -24.21 18.07 -31.12
C HIS A 290 -25.09 16.95 -30.54
N ALA A 291 -26.37 17.27 -30.41
CA ALA A 291 -27.49 16.36 -30.22
C ALA A 291 -28.22 16.17 -31.56
N LEU A 292 -28.65 14.95 -31.88
CA LEU A 292 -29.70 14.63 -32.85
C LEU A 292 -30.44 13.38 -32.32
N ARG A 293 -31.65 13.55 -31.79
CA ARG A 293 -32.98 13.42 -32.45
C ARG A 293 -33.52 11.98 -32.45
N SER A 294 -34.59 11.78 -31.68
CA SER A 294 -35.60 10.73 -31.84
C SER A 294 -36.49 11.02 -33.07
N PRO A 295 -37.09 10.00 -33.70
CA PRO A 295 -38.26 10.17 -34.56
C PRO A 295 -39.55 9.91 -33.77
N GLY A 296 -40.57 10.74 -34.01
CA GLY A 296 -41.95 10.49 -33.58
C GLY A 296 -42.81 10.02 -34.75
N ASP A 297 -43.75 9.14 -34.43
CA ASP A 297 -45.19 9.30 -34.65
C ASP A 297 -45.90 8.70 -33.42
#